data_AF-A0A935F7I8-F1
#
_entry.id   AF-A0A935F7I8-F1
#
_cell.length_a   1.000
_cell.length_b   1.000
_cell.length_c   1.000
_cell.angle_alpha   90.00
_cell.angle_beta   90.00
_cell.angle_gamma   90.00
#
_symmetry.space_group_name_H-M   'P 1'
#
loop_
_entity.id
_entity.type
_entity.pdbx_description
1 polymer ?
#
loop_
_entity_poly.entity_id
_entity_poly.type
_entity_poly.pdbx_seq_one_letter_code
_entity_poly.pdbx_strand_id
1 'polypeptide(L)' 'MQSSSLYRLLFLLFILSSFSALAQPYDPARINKKAMTLYTQAQQRAEDGNLVIAAGLLGEAIEADKNFVEAYLAWQ' A
#
# COMPACT_ATOMS: atom_id res chain seq x y z
N MET A 1 35.80 24.16 -22.13
CA MET A 1 34.35 24.42 -22.15
C MET A 1 33.54 23.12 -22.35
N GLN A 2 33.72 22.08 -21.51
CA GLN A 2 32.92 20.82 -21.59
C GLN A 2 32.35 20.35 -20.24
N SER A 3 32.75 20.96 -19.12
CA SER A 3 32.43 20.50 -17.77
C SER A 3 30.92 20.62 -17.43
N SER A 4 30.23 21.65 -17.92
CA SER A 4 28.81 21.91 -17.62
C SER A 4 27.83 20.91 -18.24
N SER A 5 28.18 20.26 -19.36
CA SER A 5 27.33 19.23 -19.98
C SER A 5 27.43 17.90 -19.25
N LEU A 6 28.59 17.59 -18.66
CA LEU A 6 28.81 16.39 -17.86
C LEU A 6 27.98 16.42 -16.58
N TYR A 7 27.95 17.56 -15.87
CA TYR A 7 27.13 17.70 -14.67
C TYR A 7 25.63 17.61 -14.96
N ARG A 8 25.16 18.14 -16.09
CA ARG A 8 23.76 18.00 -16.52
C ARG A 8 23.42 16.54 -16.81
N LEU A 9 24.31 15.81 -17.49
CA LEU A 9 24.12 14.38 -17.76
C LEU A 9 24.08 13.56 -16.47
N LEU A 10 25.02 13.80 -15.55
CA LEU A 10 25.06 13.12 -14.25
C LEU A 10 23.83 13.43 -13.39
N PHE A 11 23.36 14.68 -13.39
CA PHE A 11 22.13 15.08 -12.71
C PHE A 11 20.89 14.37 -13.29
N LEU A 12 20.83 14.24 -14.62
CA LEU A 12 19.73 13.56 -15.30
C LEU A 12 19.74 12.04 -15.02
N LEU A 13 20.93 11.44 -14.92
CA LEU A 13 21.12 10.04 -14.54
C LEU A 13 20.75 9.77 -13.06
N PHE A 14 21.04 10.72 -12.18
CA PHE A 14 20.63 10.66 -10.76
C PHE A 14 19.11 10.74 -10.61
N ILE A 15 18.43 11.58 -11.38
CA ILE A 15 16.95 11.64 -11.39
C ILE A 15 16.36 10.31 -11.90
N LEU A 16 16.87 9.77 -13.01
CA LEU A 16 16.36 8.53 -13.59
C LEU A 16 16.52 7.32 -12.67
N SER A 17 17.60 7.25 -11.89
CA SER A 17 17.84 6.16 -10.94
C SER A 17 16.97 6.24 -9.68
N SER A 18 16.39 7.40 -9.36
CA SER A 18 15.46 7.55 -8.24
C SER A 18 14.05 6.96 -8.48
N PHE A 19 13.69 6.65 -9.73
CA PHE A 19 12.38 6.09 -10.09
C PHE A 19 12.21 4.59 -9.79
N SER A 20 13.25 3.90 -9.29
CA SER A 20 13.18 2.47 -8.99
C SER A 20 12.65 2.14 -7.59
N ALA A 21 12.09 3.10 -6.87
CA ALA A 21 11.62 2.89 -5.50
C ALA A 21 10.13 2.47 -5.44
N LEU A 22 9.91 1.24 -4.94
CA LEU A 22 8.77 0.81 -4.10
C LEU A 22 7.40 0.49 -4.75
N ALA A 23 7.37 -0.12 -5.93
CA ALA A 23 6.21 -0.97 -6.27
C ALA A 23 6.51 -2.41 -5.77
N GLN A 24 6.18 -2.72 -4.51
CA GLN A 24 6.01 -4.13 -4.16
C GLN A 24 4.81 -4.63 -4.98
N PRO A 25 4.98 -5.67 -5.82
CA PRO A 25 3.88 -6.16 -6.64
C PRO A 25 2.76 -6.63 -5.70
N TYR A 26 1.61 -5.98 -5.78
CA TYR A 26 0.42 -6.43 -5.09
C TYR A 26 0.01 -7.79 -5.68
N ASP A 27 -0.03 -8.81 -4.82
CA ASP A 27 -0.46 -10.16 -5.20
C ASP A 27 -1.68 -10.54 -4.36
N PRO A 28 -2.89 -10.44 -4.92
CA PRO A 28 -4.12 -10.78 -4.20
C PRO A 28 -4.18 -12.26 -3.79
N ALA A 29 -3.42 -13.14 -4.46
CA ALA A 29 -3.36 -14.56 -4.09
C ALA A 29 -2.50 -14.82 -2.84
N ARG A 30 -1.73 -13.84 -2.37
CA ARG A 30 -0.79 -13.97 -1.25
C ARG A 30 -1.16 -13.16 -0.02
N ILE A 31 -2.39 -12.67 0.06
CA ILE A 31 -2.90 -11.97 1.24
C ILE A 31 -2.87 -12.90 2.46
N ASN A 32 -2.45 -12.37 3.60
CA ASN A 32 -2.50 -13.10 4.86
C ASN A 32 -3.94 -13.56 5.19
N LYS A 33 -4.13 -14.86 5.48
CA LYS A 33 -5.45 -15.42 5.83
C LYS A 33 -6.13 -14.73 7.02
N LYS A 34 -5.34 -14.30 8.01
CA LYS A 34 -5.83 -13.53 9.16
C LYS A 34 -6.34 -12.15 8.72
N ALA A 35 -5.57 -11.46 7.88
CA ALA A 35 -5.95 -10.15 7.35
C ALA A 35 -7.26 -10.24 6.54
N MET A 36 -7.38 -11.25 5.67
CA MET A 36 -8.62 -11.51 4.93
C MET A 36 -9.82 -11.77 5.86
N THR A 37 -9.63 -12.54 6.93
CA THR A 37 -10.70 -12.82 7.90
C THR A 37 -11.17 -11.54 8.61
N LEU A 38 -10.24 -10.69 9.04
CA LEU A 38 -10.53 -9.40 9.68
C LEU A 38 -11.25 -8.47 8.70
N TYR A 39 -10.81 -8.41 7.44
CA TYR A 39 -11.45 -7.63 6.39
C TYR A 39 -12.89 -8.09 6.14
N THR A 40 -13.14 -9.40 6.02
CA THR A 40 -14.51 -9.92 5.87
C THR A 40 -15.41 -9.56 7.05
N GLN A 41 -14.89 -9.65 8.29
CA GLN A 41 -15.65 -9.22 9.47
C GLN A 41 -15.93 -7.71 9.44
N ALA A 42 -14.96 -6.91 9.00
CA ALA A 42 -15.16 -5.47 8.86
C ALA A 42 -16.28 -5.14 7.87
N GLN A 43 -16.34 -5.84 6.73
CA GLN A 43 -17.42 -5.69 5.75
C GLN A 43 -18.78 -6.00 6.37
N GLN A 44 -18.91 -7.10 7.10
CA GLN A 44 -20.15 -7.45 7.81
C GLN A 44 -20.57 -6.36 8.81
N ARG A 45 -19.61 -5.83 9.59
CA ARG A 45 -19.89 -4.74 10.54
C ARG A 45 -20.29 -3.44 9.84
N ALA A 46 -19.71 -3.15 8.69
CA ALA A 46 -20.08 -1.98 7.90
C ALA A 46 -21.51 -2.12 7.34
N GLU A 47 -21.89 -3.30 6.86
CA GLU A 47 -23.25 -3.61 6.41
C GLU A 47 -24.28 -3.46 7.54
N ASP A 48 -23.91 -3.82 8.77
CA ASP A 48 -24.71 -3.62 9.98
C ASP A 48 -24.78 -2.14 10.44
N GLY A 49 -24.07 -1.22 9.77
CA GLY A 49 -23.95 0.19 10.17
C GLY A 49 -22.97 0.45 11.32
N ASN A 50 -22.26 -0.57 11.79
CA ASN A 50 -21.28 -0.49 12.88
C ASN A 50 -19.90 -0.01 12.37
N LEU A 51 -19.86 1.21 11.83
CA LEU A 51 -18.68 1.76 11.14
C LEU A 51 -17.43 1.88 12.04
N VAL A 52 -17.59 2.17 13.34
CA VAL A 52 -16.47 2.26 14.29
C VAL A 52 -15.75 0.92 14.44
N ILE A 53 -16.53 -0.16 14.56
CA ILE A 53 -15.98 -1.52 14.68
C ILE A 53 -15.36 -1.93 13.35
N ALA A 54 -16.02 -1.63 12.22
CA ALA A 54 -15.47 -1.90 10.88
C ALA A 54 -14.10 -1.21 10.69
N ALA A 55 -13.98 0.07 11.04
CA ALA A 55 -12.72 0.81 10.94
C ALA A 55 -11.60 0.21 11.82
N GLY A 56 -11.94 -0.25 13.04
CA GLY A 56 -10.98 -0.96 13.89
C GLY A 56 -10.47 -2.27 13.27
N LEU A 57 -11.39 -3.09 12.77
CA LEU A 57 -11.07 -4.36 12.11
C LEU A 57 -10.25 -4.18 10.83
N LEU A 58 -10.51 -3.13 10.05
CA LEU A 58 -9.70 -2.77 8.88
C LEU A 58 -8.27 -2.36 9.27
N GLY A 59 -8.12 -1.61 10.37
CA GLY A 59 -6.80 -1.30 10.93
C GLY A 59 -6.03 -2.58 11.30
N GLU A 60 -6.67 -3.51 12.01
CA GLU A 60 -6.06 -4.79 12.35
C GLU A 60 -5.72 -5.65 11.11
N ALA A 61 -6.54 -5.57 10.05
CA ALA A 61 -6.27 -6.26 8.79
C ALA A 61 -5.00 -5.71 8.11
N ILE A 62 -4.83 -4.38 8.09
CA ILE A 62 -3.64 -3.70 7.57
C ILE A 62 -2.39 -4.03 8.42
N GLU A 63 -2.53 -4.12 9.74
CA GLU A 63 -1.42 -4.53 10.61
C GLU A 63 -1.01 -5.99 10.36
N ALA A 64 -1.97 -6.87 10.08
CA ALA A 64 -1.72 -8.27 9.77
C ALA A 64 -1.11 -8.48 8.37
N ASP A 65 -1.41 -7.60 7.41
CA ASP A 65 -0.81 -7.57 6.08
C ASP A 65 -0.73 -6.14 5.54
N LYS A 66 0.47 -5.55 5.62
CA LYS A 66 0.73 -4.17 5.20
C LYS A 66 0.53 -3.94 3.70
N ASN A 67 0.48 -5.01 2.91
CA ASN A 67 0.29 -4.96 1.47
C ASN A 67 -1.15 -5.25 1.07
N PHE A 68 -2.09 -5.37 2.02
CA PHE A 68 -3.49 -5.61 1.73
C PHE A 68 -4.20 -4.34 1.27
N VAL A 69 -4.15 -4.10 -0.04
CA VAL A 69 -4.62 -2.87 -0.68
C VAL A 69 -6.11 -2.62 -0.42
N GLU A 70 -6.96 -3.64 -0.48
CA GLU A 70 -8.40 -3.51 -0.29
C GLU A 70 -8.75 -3.05 1.12
N ALA A 71 -8.06 -3.59 2.14
CA ALA A 71 -8.24 -3.14 3.51
C ALA A 71 -7.83 -1.67 3.68
N TYR A 72 -6.73 -1.26 3.05
CA TYR A 72 -6.26 0.13 3.07
C TYR A 72 -7.25 1.10 2.41
N LEU A 73 -7.81 0.72 1.26
CA LEU A 73 -8.79 1.51 0.52
C LEU A 73 -10.12 1.63 1.25
N ALA A 74 -10.57 0.57 1.93
CA ALA A 74 -11.81 0.58 2.68
C ALA A 74 -11.70 1.34 4.02
N TRP A 75 -10.49 1.52 4.55
CA TRP A 75 -10.26 2.18 5.83
C TRP A 75 -10.29 3.72 5.74
N GLN A 76 -10.07 4.27 4.54
CA GLN A 76 -10.02 5.71 4.27
C GLN A 76 -11.43 6.31 4.07
#